data_AF-A0A4P5W2U2-F1
#
_entry.id   AF-A0A4P5W2U2-F1
#
_cell.length_a   1.000
_cell.length_b   1.000
_cell.length_c   1.000
_cell.angle_alpha   90.00
_cell.angle_beta   90.00
_cell.angle_gamma   90.00
#
_symmetry.space_group_name_H-M   'P 1'
#
loop_
_entity.id
_entity.type
_entity.pdbx_description
1 polymer ?
#
loop_
_entity_poly.entity_id
_entity_poly.type
_entity_poly.pdbx_seq_one_letter_code
_entity_poly.pdbx_strand_id
1 'polypeptide(L)'
;MTPPLLLLLGACPGFGTVALSSGASEVPEHPTYTEDAGPILDTYCSPCHGEDFSGSGHDEFRLDQYEGDGERLGAVDMVDRIEFRATGDNPTMPKAGANQPSDVEREILAAWIADGAAE
;
A
#
# COMPACT_ATOMS: atom_id res chain seq x y z
N MET A 1 -46.16 -8.43 46.14
CA MET A 1 -45.96 -8.04 44.73
C MET A 1 -44.49 -7.76 44.52
N THR A 2 -43.80 -8.75 43.94
CA THR A 2 -42.43 -8.74 43.40
C THR A 2 -42.32 -10.05 42.60
N PRO A 3 -41.55 -10.19 41.51
CA PRO A 3 -40.25 -9.54 41.22
C PRO A 3 -40.11 -9.17 39.70
N PRO A 4 -38.94 -9.19 39.02
CA PRO A 4 -37.86 -8.20 39.10
C PRO A 4 -37.24 -7.82 37.72
N LEU A 5 -36.18 -7.00 37.78
CA LEU A 5 -34.94 -7.07 36.99
C LEU A 5 -35.01 -7.02 35.44
N LEU A 6 -34.43 -5.98 34.85
CA LEU A 6 -33.75 -6.11 33.55
C LEU A 6 -32.39 -5.42 33.61
N LEU A 7 -31.38 -6.22 33.95
CA LEU A 7 -29.96 -5.92 33.83
C LEU A 7 -29.60 -6.10 32.35
N LEU A 8 -29.31 -5.02 31.62
CA LEU A 8 -28.81 -5.10 30.24
C LEU A 8 -27.29 -5.37 30.28
N LEU A 9 -26.91 -6.63 30.11
CA LEU A 9 -25.55 -7.01 29.74
C LEU A 9 -25.31 -6.60 28.28
N GLY A 10 -24.50 -5.56 28.08
CA GLY A 10 -23.90 -5.25 26.78
C GLY A 10 -22.71 -6.17 26.53
N ALA A 11 -22.90 -7.16 25.66
CA ALA A 11 -21.83 -7.96 25.09
C ALA A 11 -21.49 -7.40 23.70
N CYS A 12 -20.29 -6.86 23.52
CA CYS A 12 -19.73 -6.60 22.19
C CYS A 12 -18.51 -7.53 21.98
N PRO A 13 -18.69 -8.75 21.44
CA PRO A 13 -17.59 -9.48 20.86
C PRO A 13 -17.47 -9.04 19.40
N GLY A 14 -16.50 -8.17 19.12
CA GLY A 14 -16.24 -7.67 17.77
C GLY A 14 -14.75 -7.55 17.50
N PHE A 15 -13.94 -8.51 17.93
CA PHE A 15 -12.58 -8.65 17.39
C PHE A 15 -12.71 -9.33 16.03
N GLY A 16 -12.90 -8.51 15.01
CA GLY A 16 -12.76 -8.91 13.61
C GLY A 16 -11.36 -9.44 13.41
N THR A 17 -11.26 -10.69 12.98
CA THR A 17 -10.02 -11.29 12.52
C THR A 17 -9.51 -10.47 11.34
N VAL A 18 -8.42 -9.73 11.52
CA VAL A 18 -7.62 -9.22 10.41
C VAL A 18 -7.03 -10.42 9.68
N ALA A 19 -7.72 -10.86 8.64
CA ALA A 19 -7.15 -11.77 7.66
C ALA A 19 -6.19 -10.92 6.83
N LEU A 20 -4.90 -11.02 7.14
CA LEU A 20 -3.84 -10.56 6.24
C LEU A 20 -3.90 -11.45 5.00
N SER A 21 -4.71 -11.04 4.02
CA SER A 21 -4.83 -11.72 2.73
C SER A 21 -3.65 -11.31 1.86
N SER A 22 -2.52 -12.01 2.05
CA SER A 22 -1.41 -11.96 1.12
C SER A 22 -1.80 -12.71 -0.16
N GLY A 23 -2.21 -11.96 -1.18
CA GLY A 23 -2.57 -12.51 -2.50
C GLY A 23 -3.74 -11.77 -3.13
N ALA A 24 -3.56 -10.48 -3.44
CA ALA A 24 -4.54 -9.73 -4.21
C ALA A 24 -4.79 -10.50 -5.53
N SER A 25 -5.99 -11.07 -5.63
CA SER A 25 -6.41 -11.90 -6.77
C SER A 25 -7.25 -11.10 -7.76
N GLU A 26 -7.66 -9.89 -7.38
CA GLU A 26 -8.31 -8.92 -8.25
C GLU A 26 -7.81 -7.51 -7.96
N VAL A 27 -8.08 -6.61 -8.91
CA VAL A 27 -7.84 -5.18 -8.77
C VAL A 27 -9.10 -4.55 -8.16
N PRO A 28 -9.02 -3.88 -7.00
CA PRO A 28 -10.14 -3.16 -6.43
C PRO A 28 -10.68 -2.08 -7.38
N GLU A 29 -11.98 -1.78 -7.32
CA GLU A 29 -12.58 -0.71 -8.14
C GLU A 29 -12.02 0.68 -7.79
N HIS A 30 -11.69 0.89 -6.51
CA HIS A 30 -11.16 2.15 -5.95
C HIS A 30 -10.01 1.82 -4.98
N PRO A 31 -8.83 1.45 -5.49
CA PRO A 31 -7.72 1.06 -4.64
C PRO A 31 -7.16 2.27 -3.89
N THR A 32 -6.73 2.05 -2.65
CA THR A 32 -6.09 3.10 -1.83
C THR A 32 -4.65 2.76 -1.49
N TYR A 33 -3.90 3.75 -1.01
CA TYR A 33 -2.54 3.52 -0.55
C TYR A 33 -2.52 2.57 0.65
N THR A 34 -3.35 2.83 1.65
CA THR A 34 -3.33 2.12 2.94
C THR A 34 -3.65 0.64 2.77
N GLU A 35 -4.66 0.32 1.95
CA GLU A 35 -5.15 -1.05 1.83
C GLU A 35 -4.47 -1.82 0.69
N ASP A 36 -4.09 -1.15 -0.41
CA ASP A 36 -3.73 -1.83 -1.66
C ASP A 36 -2.32 -1.49 -2.17
N ALA A 37 -2.04 -0.22 -2.48
CA ALA A 37 -0.79 0.17 -3.12
C ALA A 37 0.41 0.17 -2.16
N GLY A 38 0.21 0.62 -0.92
CA GLY A 38 1.23 0.70 0.13
C GLY A 38 1.87 -0.64 0.45
N PRO A 39 1.12 -1.73 0.69
CA PRO A 39 1.69 -3.06 0.87
C PRO A 39 2.55 -3.55 -0.31
N ILE A 40 2.19 -3.20 -1.54
CA ILE A 40 2.96 -3.53 -2.74
C ILE A 40 4.26 -2.71 -2.77
N LEU A 41 4.17 -1.40 -2.53
CA LEU A 41 5.34 -0.52 -2.47
C LEU A 41 6.31 -0.95 -1.35
N ASP A 42 5.79 -1.29 -0.17
CA ASP A 42 6.58 -1.78 0.96
C ASP A 42 7.31 -3.09 0.62
N THR A 43 6.62 -4.03 -0.01
CA THR A 43 7.18 -5.35 -0.33
C THR A 43 8.27 -5.27 -1.41
N TYR A 44 8.05 -4.47 -2.46
CA TYR A 44 8.85 -4.53 -3.68
C TYR A 44 9.76 -3.32 -3.91
N CYS A 45 9.44 -2.16 -3.33
CA CYS A 45 10.11 -0.89 -3.63
C CYS A 45 10.89 -0.35 -2.44
N SER A 46 10.27 -0.35 -1.25
CA SER A 46 10.83 0.19 -0.02
C SER A 46 12.12 -0.47 0.50
N PRO A 47 12.50 -1.71 0.13
CA PRO A 47 13.82 -2.24 0.50
C PRO A 47 15.01 -1.43 -0.05
N CYS A 48 14.77 -0.59 -1.08
CA CYS A 48 15.76 0.35 -1.60
C CYS A 48 15.28 1.81 -1.58
N HIS A 49 13.97 2.04 -1.54
CA HIS A 49 13.34 3.36 -1.61
C HIS A 49 12.52 3.68 -0.35
N GLY A 50 12.85 3.06 0.78
CA GLY A 50 12.25 3.31 2.09
C GLY A 50 13.25 4.00 3.02
N GLU A 51 13.16 3.75 4.33
CA GLU A 51 14.08 4.36 5.31
C GLU A 51 15.53 4.06 5.00
N ASP A 52 15.78 2.82 4.59
CA ASP A 52 17.04 2.39 4.04
C ASP A 52 17.05 2.62 2.52
N PHE A 53 17.92 3.54 2.09
CA PHE A 53 18.15 3.86 0.67
C PHE A 53 19.50 3.37 0.15
N SER A 54 20.21 2.52 0.91
CA SER A 54 21.56 2.03 0.57
C SER A 54 21.66 1.33 -0.79
N GLY A 55 20.53 0.91 -1.36
CA GLY A 55 20.43 0.24 -2.66
C GLY A 55 19.94 1.09 -3.84
N SER A 56 19.44 2.31 -3.62
CA SER A 56 18.85 3.14 -4.68
C SER A 56 19.77 4.24 -5.21
N GLY A 57 20.65 4.78 -4.36
CA GLY A 57 21.37 6.03 -4.66
C GLY A 57 20.45 7.26 -4.73
N HIS A 58 19.25 7.16 -4.17
CA HIS A 58 18.21 8.19 -4.15
C HIS A 58 17.63 8.25 -2.74
N ASP A 59 17.89 9.34 -2.02
CA ASP A 59 17.43 9.59 -0.65
C ASP A 59 16.41 10.73 -0.57
N GLU A 60 15.95 11.24 -1.71
CA GLU A 60 15.05 12.40 -1.81
C GLU A 60 13.57 12.03 -1.62
N PHE A 61 13.24 10.74 -1.61
CA PHE A 61 11.87 10.23 -1.49
C PHE A 61 11.80 8.90 -0.75
N ARG A 62 10.61 8.59 -0.26
CA ARG A 62 10.27 7.44 0.58
C ARG A 62 8.97 6.82 0.07
N LEU A 63 9.01 5.56 -0.34
CA LEU A 63 7.86 4.83 -0.87
C LEU A 63 7.16 3.95 0.19
N ASP A 64 7.70 3.91 1.41
CA ASP A 64 7.08 3.31 2.59
C ASP A 64 6.17 4.29 3.35
N GLN A 65 5.99 5.50 2.82
CA GLN A 65 5.13 6.53 3.39
C GLN A 65 4.23 7.11 2.30
N TYR A 66 2.96 7.37 2.62
CA TYR A 66 2.03 7.98 1.68
C TYR A 66 2.45 9.41 1.35
N GLU A 67 2.47 10.27 2.37
CA GLU A 67 2.96 11.65 2.31
C GLU A 67 4.44 11.73 2.68
N GLY A 68 5.09 12.81 2.23
CA GLY A 68 6.44 13.15 2.65
C GLY A 68 6.52 13.59 4.11
N ASP A 69 7.70 13.45 4.71
CA ASP A 69 7.99 13.84 6.11
C ASP A 69 8.47 15.30 6.26
N GLY A 70 8.44 16.06 5.16
CA GLY A 70 8.95 17.43 5.07
C GLY A 70 10.43 17.55 4.70
N GLU A 71 11.19 16.46 4.80
CA GLU A 71 12.55 16.35 4.25
C GLU A 71 12.56 15.58 2.92
N ARG A 72 11.69 14.59 2.78
CA ARG A 72 11.60 13.68 1.65
C ARG A 72 10.18 13.64 1.11
N LEU A 73 10.07 13.39 -0.20
CA LEU A 73 8.80 13.18 -0.89
C LEU A 73 8.19 11.82 -0.51
N GLY A 74 6.86 11.72 -0.46
CA GLY A 74 6.13 10.48 -0.22
C GLY A 74 5.79 9.72 -1.50
N ALA A 75 5.10 8.58 -1.37
CA ALA A 75 4.62 7.80 -2.49
C ALA A 75 3.67 8.61 -3.39
N VAL A 76 2.79 9.43 -2.82
CA VAL A 76 1.83 10.26 -3.57
C VAL A 76 2.53 11.31 -4.45
N ASP A 77 3.66 11.84 -4.00
CA ASP A 77 4.47 12.80 -4.76
C ASP A 77 5.23 12.15 -5.93
N MET A 78 5.33 10.81 -5.90
CA MET A 78 6.14 10.02 -6.82
C MET A 78 5.32 9.22 -7.85
N VAL A 79 4.00 9.40 -7.90
CA VAL A 79 3.08 8.64 -8.76
C VAL A 79 3.50 8.62 -10.23
N ASP A 80 3.90 9.76 -10.82
CA ASP A 80 4.37 9.83 -12.21
C ASP A 80 5.62 8.96 -12.44
N ARG A 81 6.50 8.88 -11.43
CA ARG A 81 7.71 8.06 -11.50
C ARG A 81 7.39 6.58 -11.29
N ILE A 82 6.46 6.27 -10.39
CA ILE A 82 5.98 4.90 -10.17
C ILE A 82 5.32 4.38 -11.45
N GLU A 83 4.44 5.17 -12.07
CA GLU A 83 3.79 4.83 -13.34
C GLU A 83 4.84 4.50 -14.42
N PHE A 84 5.75 5.45 -14.66
CA PHE A 84 6.76 5.30 -15.70
C PHE A 84 7.73 4.13 -15.47
N ARG A 85 8.01 3.80 -14.21
CA ARG A 85 9.08 2.84 -13.85
C ARG A 85 8.56 1.46 -13.48
N ALA A 86 7.33 1.33 -13.00
CA ALA A 86 6.80 0.11 -12.41
C ALA A 86 5.54 -0.45 -13.11
N THR A 87 4.76 0.37 -13.82
CA THR A 87 3.48 -0.09 -14.40
C THR A 87 3.41 -0.04 -15.93
N GLY A 88 4.25 0.75 -16.61
CA GLY A 88 4.25 0.85 -18.08
C GLY A 88 4.78 -0.39 -18.82
N ASP A 89 4.73 -0.36 -20.17
CA ASP A 89 5.06 -1.50 -21.05
C ASP A 89 6.47 -2.10 -20.89
N ASN A 90 7.41 -1.32 -20.36
CA ASN A 90 8.78 -1.75 -20.11
C ASN A 90 9.24 -1.27 -18.73
N PRO A 91 8.74 -1.89 -17.65
CA PRO A 91 9.04 -1.45 -16.30
C PRO A 91 10.52 -1.69 -16.00
N THR A 92 11.17 -0.66 -15.47
CA THR A 92 12.59 -0.72 -15.08
C THR A 92 12.79 -0.91 -13.58
N MET A 93 11.70 -0.82 -12.81
CA MET A 93 11.67 -1.05 -11.37
C MET A 93 10.61 -2.08 -10.97
N PRO A 94 10.88 -2.90 -9.93
CA PRO A 94 12.19 -3.05 -9.28
C PRO A 94 13.27 -3.56 -10.25
N LYS A 95 14.56 -3.30 -9.97
CA LYS A 95 15.65 -3.72 -10.86
C LYS A 95 15.61 -5.23 -11.13
N ALA A 96 16.04 -5.65 -12.32
CA ALA A 96 16.13 -7.07 -12.65
C ALA A 96 16.95 -7.84 -11.58
N GLY A 97 16.42 -8.98 -11.13
CA GLY A 97 17.01 -9.79 -10.07
C GLY A 97 16.57 -9.42 -8.65
N ALA A 98 15.85 -8.31 -8.43
CA ALA A 98 15.08 -8.08 -7.21
C ALA A 98 13.72 -8.77 -7.28
N ASN A 99 13.05 -8.92 -6.13
CA ASN A 99 11.66 -9.37 -6.07
C ASN A 99 10.79 -8.43 -6.94
N GLN A 100 9.90 -9.02 -7.72
CA GLN A 100 9.05 -8.29 -8.66
C GLN A 100 7.58 -8.43 -8.25
N PRO A 101 6.78 -7.35 -8.35
CA PRO A 101 5.34 -7.46 -8.31
C PRO A 101 4.84 -8.34 -9.47
N SER A 102 3.80 -9.10 -9.20
CA SER A 102 2.98 -9.80 -10.20
C SER A 102 2.25 -8.82 -11.11
N ASP A 103 1.65 -9.33 -12.19
CA ASP A 103 0.89 -8.51 -13.13
C ASP A 103 -0.32 -7.84 -12.45
N VAL A 104 -1.02 -8.56 -11.56
CA VAL A 104 -2.17 -8.01 -10.81
C VAL A 104 -1.72 -6.90 -9.86
N GLU A 105 -0.60 -7.07 -9.17
CA GLU A 105 -0.08 -6.02 -8.28
C GLU A 105 0.36 -4.77 -9.06
N ARG A 106 0.90 -4.92 -10.28
CA ARG A 106 1.17 -3.78 -11.17
C ARG A 106 -0.11 -3.09 -11.60
N GLU A 107 -1.16 -3.85 -11.87
CA GLU A 107 -2.46 -3.31 -12.24
C GLU A 107 -3.12 -2.57 -11.07
N ILE A 108 -2.97 -3.04 -9.82
CA ILE A 108 -3.38 -2.31 -8.61
C ILE A 108 -2.67 -0.97 -8.51
N LEU A 109 -1.34 -0.94 -8.68
CA LEU A 109 -0.59 0.32 -8.67
C LEU A 109 -1.04 1.27 -9.79
N ALA A 110 -1.29 0.74 -10.99
CA ALA A 110 -1.77 1.53 -12.12
C ALA A 110 -3.18 2.11 -11.86
N ALA A 111 -4.09 1.30 -11.30
CA ALA A 111 -5.44 1.71 -10.96
C ALA A 111 -5.44 2.76 -9.84
N TRP A 112 -4.60 2.58 -8.81
CA TRP A 112 -4.44 3.57 -7.74
C TRP A 112 -3.96 4.92 -8.27
N ILE A 113 -2.97 4.94 -9.16
CA ILE A 113 -2.49 6.17 -9.80
C ILE A 113 -3.60 6.80 -10.66
N ALA A 114 -4.31 5.99 -11.45
CA ALA A 114 -5.39 6.45 -12.32
C ALA A 114 -6.60 7.01 -11.55
N ASP A 115 -6.88 6.49 -10.34
CA ASP A 115 -7.95 6.96 -9.45
C ASP A 115 -7.52 8.16 -8.57
N GLY A 116 -6.36 8.75 -8.86
CA GLY A 116 -5.88 9.96 -8.20
C GLY A 116 -5.08 9.71 -6.94
N ALA A 117 -4.55 8.49 -6.76
CA ALA A 117 -3.65 8.09 -5.68
C ALA A 117 -4.22 8.37 -4.28
N ALA A 118 -5.45 7.91 -4.04
CA ALA A 118 -6.12 8.04 -2.74
C ALA A 118 -5.32 7.38 -1.60
N GLU A 119 -5.37 7.96 -0.40
CA GLU A 119 -4.74 7.43 0.82
C GLU A 119 -5.42 6.17 1.35
#